data_AF-A0AAD6MIM7-F1
#
_entry.id   AF-A0AAD6MIM7-F1
#
_cell.length_a   1.000
_cell.length_b   1.000
_cell.length_c   1.000
_cell.angle_alpha   90.00
_cell.angle_beta   90.00
_cell.angle_gamma   90.00
#
_symmetry.space_group_name_H-M   'P 1'
#
loop_
_entity.id
_entity.type
_entity.pdbx_description
1 polymer ?
#
loop_
_entity_poly.entity_id
_entity_poly.type
_entity_poly.pdbx_seq_one_letter_code
_entity_poly.pdbx_strand_id
1 'polypeptide(L)'
;MKLGPLQDNEGILEAYVKAWVSGALDRAATRGSMAFTLVLHHLSSFIFLFHANDKITLRNKLAKSLLRDCSKKQRHEGIMLELVRYYKLSSRLPEKPEGLPLQASDIEKSLKSLWKPVTEIHLF
;
A
#
# COMPACT_ATOMS: atom_id res chain seq x y z
N MET A 1 6.63 -15.66 5.85
CA MET A 1 5.58 -16.56 5.32
C MET A 1 5.14 -16.07 3.95
N LYS A 2 5.33 -16.86 2.90
CA LYS A 2 4.86 -16.55 1.54
C LYS A 2 3.49 -17.22 1.36
N LEU A 3 2.41 -16.44 1.47
CA LEU A 3 1.05 -16.91 1.15
C LEU A 3 0.93 -16.98 -0.39
N GLY A 4 0.42 -18.10 -0.91
CA GLY A 4 0.45 -18.49 -2.34
C GLY A 4 -0.50 -17.70 -3.30
N PRO A 5 -0.97 -18.34 -4.40
CA PRO A 5 -1.45 -17.70 -5.66
C PRO A 5 -2.70 -16.80 -5.56
N LEU A 6 -3.23 -16.55 -4.36
CA LEU A 6 -4.31 -15.59 -4.10
C LEU A 6 -3.87 -14.12 -4.18
N GLN A 7 -2.56 -13.85 -4.22
CA GLN A 7 -1.99 -12.50 -4.19
C GLN A 7 -2.30 -11.68 -5.47
N ASP A 8 -2.60 -12.35 -6.59
CA ASP A 8 -2.85 -11.70 -7.90
C ASP A 8 -4.31 -11.82 -8.38
N ASN A 9 -5.24 -12.23 -7.51
CA ASN A 9 -6.65 -12.22 -7.87
C ASN A 9 -7.17 -10.78 -7.89
N GLU A 10 -7.35 -10.24 -9.09
CA GLU A 10 -7.81 -8.87 -9.32
C GLU A 10 -9.10 -8.55 -8.57
N GLY A 11 -10.06 -9.48 -8.55
CA GLY A 11 -11.34 -9.30 -7.87
C GLY A 11 -11.20 -9.14 -6.35
N ILE A 12 -10.25 -9.86 -5.74
CA ILE A 12 -9.97 -9.74 -4.30
C ILE A 12 -9.31 -8.38 -4.01
N LEU A 13 -8.34 -7.96 -4.83
CA LEU A 13 -7.66 -6.68 -4.67
C LEU A 13 -8.63 -5.50 -4.85
N GLU A 14 -9.54 -5.58 -5.82
CA GLU A 14 -10.60 -4.59 -6.01
C GLU A 14 -11.58 -4.58 -4.84
N ALA A 15 -11.98 -5.74 -4.32
CA ALA A 15 -12.84 -5.82 -3.15
C ALA A 15 -12.19 -5.20 -1.91
N TYR A 16 -10.89 -5.41 -1.70
CA TYR A 16 -10.13 -4.77 -0.62
C TYR A 16 -10.12 -3.24 -0.75
N VAL A 17 -9.81 -2.71 -1.94
CA VAL A 17 -9.84 -1.26 -2.17
C VAL A 17 -11.25 -0.71 -2.02
N LYS A 18 -12.28 -1.42 -2.46
CA LYS A 18 -13.69 -1.02 -2.24
C LYS A 18 -14.04 -0.98 -0.76
N ALA A 19 -13.64 -2.00 0.01
CA ALA A 19 -13.86 -2.05 1.45
C ALA A 19 -13.10 -0.91 2.18
N TRP A 20 -11.90 -0.58 1.72
CA TRP A 20 -11.13 0.57 2.20
C TRP A 20 -11.87 1.89 1.93
N VAL A 21 -12.18 2.17 0.65
CA VAL A 21 -12.80 3.44 0.24
C VAL A 21 -14.19 3.64 0.83
N SER A 22 -14.92 2.56 1.12
CA SER A 22 -16.22 2.62 1.79
C SER A 22 -16.14 2.76 3.31
N GLY A 23 -14.95 2.62 3.91
CA GLY A 23 -14.77 2.63 5.37
C GLY A 23 -15.16 1.31 6.05
N ALA A 24 -15.45 0.25 5.29
CA ALA A 24 -15.77 -1.06 5.84
C ALA A 24 -14.57 -1.68 6.60
N LEU A 25 -13.34 -1.23 6.32
CA LEU A 25 -12.13 -1.65 7.02
C LEU A 25 -11.85 -0.87 8.31
N ASP A 26 -12.53 0.25 8.58
CA ASP A 26 -12.18 1.15 9.69
C ASP A 26 -12.15 0.46 11.04
N ARG A 27 -13.15 -0.38 11.30
CA ARG A 27 -13.25 -1.15 12.55
C ARG A 27 -12.17 -2.22 12.63
N ALA A 28 -11.83 -2.84 11.50
CA ALA A 28 -10.79 -3.86 11.41
C ALA A 28 -9.39 -3.26 11.61
N ALA A 29 -9.17 -2.05 11.08
CA ALA A 29 -7.96 -1.24 11.26
C ALA A 29 -7.81 -0.78 12.71
N THR A 30 -8.85 -0.20 13.29
CA THR A 30 -8.86 0.27 14.70
C THR A 30 -8.52 -0.85 15.69
N ARG A 31 -8.88 -2.09 15.38
CA ARG A 31 -8.62 -3.27 16.21
C ARG A 31 -7.31 -3.99 15.91
N GLY A 32 -6.55 -3.56 14.90
CA GLY A 32 -5.34 -4.27 14.45
C GLY A 32 -5.64 -5.72 14.04
N SER A 33 -6.79 -5.97 13.42
CA SER A 33 -7.25 -7.34 13.16
C SER A 33 -6.39 -8.06 12.12
N MET A 34 -6.29 -9.39 12.22
CA MET A 34 -5.58 -10.22 11.24
C MET A 34 -6.12 -10.03 9.82
N ALA A 35 -7.44 -9.87 9.67
CA ALA A 35 -8.07 -9.60 8.37
C ALA A 35 -7.53 -8.31 7.75
N PHE A 36 -7.37 -7.26 8.56
CA PHE A 36 -6.79 -6.00 8.11
C PHE A 36 -5.29 -6.15 7.77
N THR A 37 -4.52 -6.88 8.58
CA THR A 37 -3.12 -7.20 8.27
C THR A 37 -2.97 -7.94 6.93
N LEU A 38 -3.86 -8.88 6.62
CA LEU A 38 -3.88 -9.57 5.33
C LEU A 38 -4.17 -8.63 4.15
N VAL A 39 -5.11 -7.69 4.34
CA VAL A 39 -5.38 -6.64 3.33
C VAL A 39 -4.13 -5.80 3.10
N LEU A 40 -3.46 -5.34 4.16
CA LEU A 40 -2.21 -4.59 4.05
C LEU A 40 -1.14 -5.41 3.31
N HIS A 41 -0.98 -6.69 3.64
CA HIS A 41 -0.04 -7.59 2.98
C HIS A 41 -0.28 -7.66 1.47
N HIS A 42 -1.52 -7.93 1.07
CA HIS A 42 -1.86 -8.12 -0.34
C HIS A 42 -1.75 -6.81 -1.13
N LEU A 43 -2.32 -5.72 -0.60
CA LEU A 43 -2.28 -4.43 -1.28
C LEU A 43 -0.85 -3.88 -1.36
N SER A 44 -0.07 -3.97 -0.28
CA SER A 44 1.33 -3.50 -0.31
C SER A 44 2.19 -4.32 -1.27
N SER A 45 2.07 -5.65 -1.24
CA SER A 45 2.79 -6.52 -2.19
C SER A 45 2.42 -6.19 -3.63
N PHE A 46 1.13 -6.06 -3.93
CA PHE A 46 0.67 -5.77 -5.29
C PHE A 46 1.06 -4.38 -5.78
N ILE A 47 0.98 -3.35 -4.91
CA ILE A 47 1.25 -1.97 -5.29
C ILE A 47 2.75 -1.67 -5.36
N PHE A 48 3.56 -2.23 -4.47
CA PHE A 48 4.97 -1.84 -4.33
C PHE A 48 5.97 -2.89 -4.79
N LEU A 49 5.64 -4.19 -4.78
CA LEU A 49 6.58 -5.29 -5.07
C LEU A 49 6.26 -6.02 -6.38
N PHE A 50 5.01 -5.99 -6.84
CA PHE A 50 4.59 -6.70 -8.05
C PHE A 50 4.89 -5.88 -9.31
N HIS A 51 5.84 -6.36 -10.12
CA HIS A 51 6.34 -5.68 -11.33
C HIS A 51 5.91 -6.34 -12.65
N ALA A 52 4.95 -7.27 -12.66
CA ALA A 52 4.51 -7.86 -13.92
C ALA A 52 3.78 -6.82 -14.78
N ASN A 53 4.22 -6.70 -16.04
CA ASN A 53 3.82 -5.62 -16.94
C ASN A 53 2.32 -5.67 -17.31
N ASP A 54 1.73 -6.86 -17.29
CA ASP A 54 0.31 -7.11 -17.60
C ASP A 54 -0.65 -6.55 -16.53
N LYS A 55 -0.18 -6.29 -15.30
CA LYS A 55 -1.02 -5.78 -14.20
C LYS A 55 -0.78 -4.31 -13.86
N ILE A 56 0.04 -3.60 -14.64
CA ILE A 56 0.39 -2.18 -14.37
C ILE A 56 -0.86 -1.28 -14.34
N THR A 57 -1.82 -1.54 -15.23
CA THR A 57 -3.08 -0.78 -15.31
C THR A 57 -3.90 -0.94 -14.05
N LEU A 58 -4.07 -2.18 -13.56
CA LEU A 58 -4.79 -2.45 -12.32
C LEU A 58 -4.06 -1.84 -11.12
N ARG A 59 -2.75 -2.03 -11.01
CA ARG A 59 -1.92 -1.45 -9.95
C ARG A 59 -2.11 0.06 -9.84
N ASN A 60 -2.01 0.76 -10.97
CA ASN A 60 -2.19 2.21 -11.03
C ASN A 60 -3.63 2.63 -10.69
N LYS A 61 -4.64 1.87 -11.14
CA LYS A 61 -6.05 2.11 -10.79
C LYS A 61 -6.27 2.03 -9.28
N LEU A 62 -5.78 0.97 -8.64
CA LEU A 62 -5.93 0.76 -7.20
C LEU A 62 -5.18 1.83 -6.40
N ALA A 63 -3.91 2.10 -6.75
CA ALA A 63 -3.11 3.13 -6.10
C ALA A 63 -3.77 4.51 -6.19
N LYS A 64 -4.26 4.91 -7.38
CA LYS A 64 -5.00 6.18 -7.57
C LYS A 64 -6.28 6.23 -6.73
N SER A 65 -7.01 5.12 -6.62
CA SER A 65 -8.22 5.08 -5.81
C SER A 65 -7.92 5.31 -4.32
N LEU A 66 -6.87 4.67 -3.79
CA LEU A 66 -6.43 4.85 -2.41
C LEU A 66 -5.93 6.28 -2.15
N LEU A 67 -5.12 6.84 -3.06
CA LEU A 67 -4.62 8.22 -2.94
C LEU A 67 -5.76 9.25 -2.94
N ARG A 68 -6.75 9.07 -3.83
CA ARG A 68 -7.92 9.95 -3.90
C ARG A 68 -8.77 9.87 -2.64
N ASP A 69 -8.94 8.68 -2.07
CA ASP A 69 -9.70 8.49 -0.84
C ASP A 69 -8.97 9.10 0.37
N CYS A 70 -7.66 8.87 0.49
CA CYS A 70 -6.80 9.51 1.48
C CYS A 70 -6.86 11.05 1.40
N SER A 71 -6.78 11.62 0.19
CA SER A 71 -6.87 13.06 -0.02
C SER A 71 -8.22 13.67 0.37
N LYS A 72 -9.30 12.87 0.36
CA LYS A 72 -10.67 13.34 0.67
C LYS A 72 -11.06 13.11 2.13
N LYS A 73 -10.38 12.22 2.84
CA LYS A 73 -10.77 11.77 4.18
C LYS A 73 -9.55 11.71 5.09
N GLN A 74 -9.39 12.72 5.94
CA GLN A 74 -8.29 12.78 6.93
C GLN A 74 -8.20 11.51 7.79
N ARG A 75 -9.33 10.91 8.18
CA ARG A 75 -9.35 9.64 8.93
C ARG A 75 -8.62 8.50 8.21
N HIS A 76 -8.62 8.48 6.88
CA HIS A 76 -8.00 7.43 6.09
C HIS A 76 -6.49 7.67 5.86
N GLU A 77 -5.95 8.83 6.25
CA GLU A 77 -4.49 9.08 6.25
C GLU A 77 -3.76 8.11 7.18
N GLY A 78 -4.33 7.83 8.37
CA GLY A 78 -3.76 6.88 9.31
C GLY A 78 -3.64 5.47 8.72
N ILE A 79 -4.68 5.02 8.03
CA ILE A 79 -4.72 3.71 7.38
C ILE A 79 -3.70 3.67 6.22
N MET A 80 -3.56 4.75 5.44
CA MET A 80 -2.54 4.86 4.39
C MET A 80 -1.11 4.79 4.96
N LEU A 81 -0.86 5.44 6.10
CA LEU A 81 0.42 5.34 6.79
C LEU A 81 0.71 3.92 7.27
N GLU A 82 -0.31 3.15 7.68
CA GLU A 82 -0.15 1.74 8.02
C GLU A 82 0.23 0.90 6.80
N LEU A 83 -0.36 1.16 5.63
CA LEU A 83 0.01 0.48 4.37
C LEU A 83 1.47 0.71 3.98
N VAL A 84 1.93 1.97 4.02
CA VAL A 84 3.33 2.31 3.70
C VAL A 84 4.29 1.73 4.75
N ARG A 85 3.92 1.77 6.04
CA ARG A 85 4.72 1.17 7.12
C ARG A 85 4.81 -0.35 6.98
N TYR A 86 3.69 -1.01 6.65
CA TYR A 86 3.66 -2.44 6.41
C TYR A 86 4.61 -2.82 5.27
N TYR A 87 4.51 -2.12 4.13
CA TYR A 87 5.44 -2.30 3.02
C TYR A 87 6.90 -2.20 3.48
N LYS A 88 7.27 -1.11 4.14
CA LYS A 88 8.65 -0.91 4.62
C LYS A 88 9.13 -2.01 5.55
N LEU A 89 8.28 -2.49 6.45
CA LEU A 89 8.63 -3.59 7.35
C LEU A 89 8.79 -4.90 6.59
N SER A 90 7.86 -5.19 5.67
CA SER A 90 7.90 -6.40 4.84
C SER A 90 9.09 -6.42 3.86
N SER A 91 9.51 -5.27 3.35
CA SER A 91 10.65 -5.14 2.44
C SER A 91 12.00 -5.14 3.16
N ARG A 92 12.01 -4.80 4.46
CA ARG A 92 13.20 -4.77 5.32
C ARG A 92 13.47 -6.08 6.04
N LEU A 93 12.67 -7.12 5.83
CA LEU A 93 12.95 -8.44 6.37
C LEU A 93 13.96 -9.14 5.44
N PRO A 94 15.28 -9.18 5.74
CA PRO A 94 15.99 -10.44 5.58
C PRO A 94 15.36 -11.43 6.56
N GLU A 95 15.43 -12.73 6.31
CA GLU A 95 14.94 -13.74 7.23
C GLU A 95 15.68 -13.69 8.59
N LYS A 96 15.28 -12.81 9.53
CA LYS A 96 15.38 -12.93 11.01
C LYS A 96 14.93 -11.64 11.74
N PRO A 97 14.53 -11.75 13.03
CA PRO A 97 13.86 -10.70 13.78
C PRO A 97 14.86 -9.72 14.39
N GLU A 98 14.46 -8.45 14.55
CA GLU A 98 14.52 -7.70 15.83
C GLU A 98 14.25 -6.20 15.56
N GLY A 99 13.46 -5.60 16.46
CA GLY A 99 12.78 -4.34 16.24
C GLY A 99 13.68 -3.10 16.31
N LEU A 100 13.36 -2.11 15.49
CA LEU A 100 13.73 -0.72 15.74
C LEU A 100 12.58 0.22 15.33
N PRO A 101 12.32 1.30 16.08
CA PRO A 101 11.25 2.25 15.77
C PRO A 101 11.64 3.11 14.55
N LEU A 102 10.77 3.14 13.54
CA LEU A 102 10.96 3.94 12.33
C LEU A 102 10.62 5.42 12.60
N GLN A 103 11.61 6.31 12.46
CA GLN A 103 11.45 7.75 12.63
C GLN A 103 10.71 8.41 11.44
N ALA A 104 9.93 9.45 11.73
CA ALA A 104 9.08 10.15 10.77
C ALA A 104 9.83 10.77 9.57
N SER A 105 11.11 11.14 9.76
CA SER A 105 11.98 11.70 8.71
C SER A 105 12.27 10.73 7.57
N ASP A 106 12.24 9.42 7.83
CA ASP A 106 12.41 8.38 6.80
C ASP A 106 11.14 8.19 5.96
N ILE A 107 9.97 8.58 6.50
CA ILE A 107 8.68 8.51 5.80
C ILE A 107 8.60 9.62 4.75
N GLU A 108 8.96 10.85 5.12
CA GLU A 108 8.93 12.01 4.24
C GLU A 108 9.88 11.85 3.04
N LYS A 109 11.08 11.30 3.25
CA LYS A 109 12.05 11.03 2.17
C LYS A 109 11.54 10.00 1.16
N SER A 110 10.90 8.91 1.60
CA SER A 110 10.30 7.92 0.70
C SER A 110 9.14 8.49 -0.13
N LEU A 111 8.29 9.32 0.48
CA LEU A 111 7.18 9.95 -0.23
C LEU A 111 7.68 10.94 -1.29
N LYS A 112 8.71 11.73 -0.96
CA LYS A 112 9.35 12.65 -1.92
C LYS A 112 10.04 11.92 -3.07
N SER A 113 10.68 10.77 -2.84
CA SER A 113 11.31 10.00 -3.93
C SER A 113 10.28 9.37 -4.88
N LEU A 114 9.07 9.08 -4.39
CA LEU A 114 7.99 8.51 -5.20
C LEU A 114 7.26 9.58 -6.05
N TRP A 115 7.30 10.84 -5.64
CA TRP A 115 6.63 11.98 -6.29
C TRP A 115 7.59 12.84 -7.13
N LYS A 116 8.60 12.27 -7.79
CA LYS A 116 9.31 13.06 -8.81
C LYS A 116 8.30 13.43 -9.91
N PRO A 117 8.07 14.72 -10.20
CA PRO A 117 7.08 15.14 -11.19
C PRO A 117 7.48 14.59 -12.57
N VAL A 118 6.49 14.02 -13.27
CA VAL A 118 6.57 13.76 -14.71
C VAL A 118 6.53 15.11 -15.42
N THR A 119 7.65 15.79 -15.46
CA THR A 119 7.87 16.97 -16.31
C THR A 119 9.28 16.89 -16.86
N GLU A 120 9.50 15.93 -17.77
CA GLU A 120 10.56 15.99 -18.77
C GLU A 120 10.27 14.91 -19.82
N ILE A 121 9.27 15.21 -20.66
CA ILE A 121 9.15 14.59 -21.99
C ILE A 121 9.17 15.76 -22.99
N HIS A 122 10.32 15.85 -23.65
CA HIS A 122 10.57 16.39 -25.00
C HIS A 122 10.61 17.93 -25.16
N LEU A 123 11.84 18.45 -25.08
CA LEU A 123 12.32 19.49 -26.01
C LEU A 123 13.65 19.00 -26.61
N PHE A 124 13.54 18.27 -27.73
CA PHE A 124 14.46 18.30 -28.86
C PHE A 124 13.63 18.00 -30.11
#